data_AF-A0A937PVJ1-F1
#
_entry.id   AF-A0A937PVJ1-F1
#
_cell.length_a   1.000
_cell.length_b   1.000
_cell.length_c   1.000
_cell.angle_alpha   90.00
_cell.angle_beta   90.00
_cell.angle_gamma   90.00
#
_symmetry.space_group_name_H-M   'P 1'
#
loop_
_entity.id
_entity.type
_entity.pdbx_description
1 polymer ?
#
loop_
_entity_poly.entity_id
_entity_poly.type
_entity_poly.pdbx_seq_one_letter_code
_entity_poly.pdbx_strand_id
1 'polypeptide(L)'
;MTTENGIVRMYKIRERTYRQAIERGVILRIALPISKANLYYVDEFVRMGAQIRHLPESARNRFVHVDGGQIMAHLTSQDDTELQADDDYGVWTDMPEFVELTGKFFDNLWEKLSTHHERRLQIKFGLRLRLLVVALYFVIIAGVIRLMLAMSMSDYLTAVLCGLAAIVLYALGANGLRFLVGRSKLK
;
A
#
# COMPACT_ATOMS: atom_id res chain seq x y z
N MET A 1 6.24 6.01 12.06
CA MET A 1 6.24 5.66 10.63
C MET A 1 7.67 5.36 10.18
N THR A 2 7.88 4.36 9.33
CA THR A 2 9.21 3.96 8.85
C THR A 2 9.17 3.40 7.42
N THR A 3 10.33 3.11 6.82
CA THR A 3 10.46 2.50 5.49
C THR A 3 10.34 0.97 5.53
N GLU A 4 10.40 0.35 4.35
CA GLU A 4 10.41 -1.11 4.23
C GLU A 4 11.61 -1.74 4.94
N ASN A 5 12.80 -1.16 4.80
CA ASN A 5 14.02 -1.63 5.42
C ASN A 5 14.18 -1.16 6.88
N GLY A 6 13.58 -0.03 7.24
CA GLY A 6 13.67 0.52 8.59
C GLY A 6 13.13 -0.42 9.67
N ILE A 7 12.09 -1.22 9.38
CA ILE A 7 11.60 -2.22 10.36
C ILE A 7 12.61 -3.33 10.63
N VAL A 8 13.40 -3.72 9.64
CA VAL A 8 14.44 -4.76 9.78
C VAL A 8 15.51 -4.26 10.75
N ARG A 9 15.95 -3.02 10.57
CA ARG A 9 16.92 -2.36 11.46
C ARG A 9 16.36 -2.16 12.86
N MET A 10 15.12 -1.68 12.97
CA MET A 10 14.43 -1.49 14.25
C MET A 10 14.32 -2.81 15.02
N TYR A 11 13.97 -3.91 14.36
CA TYR A 11 13.91 -5.22 14.99
C TYR A 11 15.29 -5.63 15.52
N LYS A 12 16.30 -5.68 14.65
CA LYS A 12 17.65 -6.14 15.00
C LYS A 12 18.30 -5.36 16.14
N ILE A 13 18.06 -4.05 16.23
CA ILE A 13 18.72 -3.19 17.22
C ILE A 13 17.87 -3.03 18.49
N ARG A 14 16.55 -2.97 18.37
CA ARG A 14 15.66 -2.47 19.44
C ARG A 14 14.55 -3.43 19.86
N GLU A 15 14.54 -4.68 19.38
CA GLU A 15 13.50 -5.67 19.74
C GLU A 15 13.27 -5.75 21.25
N ARG A 16 14.35 -5.94 22.03
CA ARG A 16 14.26 -6.09 23.49
C ARG A 16 13.62 -4.87 24.15
N THR A 17 13.95 -3.67 23.70
CA THR A 17 13.38 -2.42 24.22
C THR A 17 11.88 -2.32 23.91
N TYR A 18 11.47 -2.67 22.68
CA TYR A 18 10.05 -2.66 22.31
C TYR A 18 9.24 -3.69 23.08
N ARG A 19 9.79 -4.89 23.27
CA ARG A 19 9.15 -5.95 24.05
C ARG A 19 8.93 -5.49 25.50
N GLN A 20 9.96 -4.95 26.15
CA GLN A 20 9.84 -4.41 27.50
C GLN A 20 8.84 -3.25 27.60
N ALA A 21 8.76 -2.39 26.59
CA ALA A 21 7.79 -1.31 26.56
C ALA A 21 6.35 -1.86 26.48
N ILE A 22 6.10 -2.84 25.60
CA ILE A 22 4.78 -3.48 25.47
C ILE A 22 4.40 -4.21 26.76
N GLU A 23 5.35 -4.91 27.40
CA GLU A 23 5.13 -5.57 28.70
C GLU A 23 4.76 -4.57 29.82
N ARG A 24 5.21 -3.31 29.71
CA ARG A 24 4.83 -2.21 30.62
C ARG A 24 3.49 -1.55 30.23
N GLY A 25 2.80 -2.05 29.22
CA GLY A 25 1.51 -1.53 28.74
C GLY A 25 1.61 -0.43 27.68
N VAL A 26 2.80 -0.16 27.12
CA VAL A 26 2.94 0.83 26.04
C VAL A 26 2.29 0.31 24.76
N ILE A 27 1.43 1.12 24.16
CA ILE A 27 0.78 0.80 22.89
C ILE A 27 1.71 1.16 21.72
N LEU A 28 2.37 0.16 21.15
CA LEU A 28 3.26 0.36 20.00
C LEU A 28 2.46 0.32 18.67
N ARG A 29 2.29 1.47 18.03
CA ARG A 29 1.68 1.60 16.69
C ARG A 29 2.73 1.90 15.61
N ILE A 30 2.84 1.05 14.60
CA ILE A 30 3.82 1.18 13.51
C ILE A 30 3.12 1.19 12.15
N ALA A 31 3.34 2.25 11.39
CA ALA A 31 2.91 2.34 9.98
C ALA A 31 4.13 2.33 9.06
N LEU A 32 4.16 1.40 8.10
CA LEU A 32 5.26 1.24 7.15
C LEU A 32 4.84 0.55 5.85
N PRO A 33 5.60 0.69 4.75
CA PRO A 33 5.47 -0.16 3.58
C PRO A 33 5.69 -1.64 3.94
N ILE A 34 4.69 -2.48 3.67
CA ILE A 34 4.75 -3.92 3.92
C ILE A 34 4.82 -4.60 2.55
N SER A 35 5.90 -5.35 2.38
CA SER A 35 6.24 -6.11 1.19
C SER A 35 6.43 -7.59 1.54
N LYS A 36 6.82 -8.40 0.56
CA LYS A 36 7.26 -9.78 0.82
C LYS A 36 8.59 -9.84 1.56
N ALA A 37 9.48 -8.87 1.35
CA ALA A 37 10.84 -8.90 1.87
C ALA A 37 10.88 -8.63 3.38
N ASN A 38 9.98 -7.78 3.89
CA ASN A 38 9.93 -7.43 5.31
C ASN A 38 8.81 -8.12 6.11
N LEU A 39 7.96 -8.93 5.48
CA LEU A 39 6.81 -9.56 6.11
C LEU A 39 7.16 -10.41 7.34
N TYR A 40 8.30 -11.08 7.31
CA TYR A 40 8.79 -11.87 8.45
C TYR A 40 8.94 -11.00 9.71
N TYR A 41 9.58 -9.83 9.59
CA TYR A 41 9.79 -8.91 10.72
C TYR A 41 8.51 -8.23 11.17
N VAL A 42 7.61 -7.94 10.22
CA VAL A 42 6.24 -7.48 10.53
C VAL A 42 5.53 -8.50 11.42
N ASP A 43 5.59 -9.79 11.06
CA ASP A 43 4.96 -10.85 11.84
C ASP A 43 5.59 -10.99 13.24
N GLU A 44 6.91 -10.82 13.38
CA GLU A 44 7.57 -10.81 14.70
C GLU A 44 7.10 -9.66 15.59
N PHE A 45 6.99 -8.45 15.04
CA PHE A 45 6.47 -7.31 15.80
C PHE A 45 5.02 -7.51 16.22
N VAL A 46 4.17 -8.08 15.35
CA VAL A 46 2.79 -8.42 15.71
C VAL A 46 2.75 -9.48 16.80
N ARG A 47 3.60 -10.51 16.73
CA ARG A 47 3.74 -11.53 17.80
C ARG A 47 4.11 -10.92 19.15
N MET A 48 4.91 -9.85 19.16
CA MET A 48 5.26 -9.12 20.38
C MET A 48 4.12 -8.26 20.93
N GLY A 49 3.03 -8.06 20.19
CA GLY A 49 1.90 -7.21 20.58
C GLY A 49 1.89 -5.82 19.92
N ALA A 50 2.77 -5.55 18.96
CA ALA A 50 2.74 -4.30 18.21
C ALA A 50 1.56 -4.26 17.22
N GLN A 51 0.92 -3.11 17.10
CA GLN A 51 -0.08 -2.86 16.07
C GLN A 51 0.63 -2.36 14.82
N ILE A 52 0.45 -3.05 13.70
CA ILE A 52 1.10 -2.69 12.44
C ILE A 52 0.06 -2.49 11.34
N ARG A 53 0.18 -1.37 10.62
CA ARG A 53 -0.62 -1.04 9.44
C ARG A 53 0.27 -0.75 8.24
N HIS A 54 -0.21 -1.13 7.06
CA HIS A 54 0.47 -0.91 5.80
C HIS A 54 0.32 0.54 5.34
N LEU A 55 1.45 1.17 5.11
CA LEU A 55 1.58 2.48 4.48
C LEU A 55 1.93 2.30 3.00
N PRO A 56 1.23 2.97 2.06
CA PRO A 56 1.61 2.96 0.65
C PRO A 56 3.02 3.52 0.43
N GLU A 57 3.76 2.97 -0.54
CA GLU A 57 5.16 3.38 -0.86
C GLU A 57 5.32 4.87 -1.19
N SER A 58 4.25 5.55 -1.61
CA SER A 58 4.24 6.99 -1.89
C SER A 58 4.43 7.85 -0.64
N ALA A 59 4.23 7.31 0.56
CA ALA A 59 4.39 8.04 1.80
C ALA A 59 5.77 7.77 2.42
N ARG A 60 6.68 8.74 2.26
CA ARG A 60 8.08 8.68 2.74
C ARG A 60 8.30 9.43 4.07
N ASN A 61 7.37 9.32 5.00
CA ASN A 61 7.47 10.02 6.29
C ASN A 61 8.11 9.12 7.34
N ARG A 62 9.19 9.60 7.97
CA ARG A 62 9.88 8.91 9.07
C ARG A 62 9.78 9.75 10.33
N PHE A 63 8.87 9.39 11.22
CA PHE A 63 8.78 10.01 12.53
C PHE A 63 8.26 9.04 13.59
N VAL A 64 8.59 9.34 14.85
CA VAL A 64 8.15 8.63 16.05
C VAL A 64 7.55 9.66 17.00
N HIS A 65 6.36 9.37 17.50
CA HIS A 65 5.78 10.04 18.66
C HIS A 65 6.01 9.21 19.91
N VAL A 66 6.34 9.88 21.01
CA VAL A 66 6.44 9.26 22.34
C VAL A 66 5.46 9.99 23.26
N ASP A 67 4.50 9.24 23.79
CA ASP A 67 3.54 9.65 24.82
C ASP A 67 2.79 10.97 24.57
N GLY A 68 2.68 11.40 23.30
CA GLY A 68 2.06 12.67 22.93
C GLY A 68 2.80 13.92 23.43
N GLY A 69 4.02 13.77 23.96
CA GLY A 69 4.83 14.88 24.45
C GLY A 69 6.07 15.17 23.61
N GLN A 70 6.53 14.21 22.81
CA GLN A 70 7.77 14.34 22.04
C GLN A 70 7.61 13.73 20.64
N ILE A 71 8.29 14.34 19.68
CA ILE A 71 8.44 13.80 18.34
C ILE A 71 9.90 13.80 17.90
N MET A 72 10.30 12.70 17.29
CA MET A 72 11.54 12.58 16.54
C MET A 72 11.20 12.34 15.07
N ALA A 73 11.59 13.26 14.18
CA ALA A 73 11.44 13.12 12.74
C ALA A 73 12.82 12.95 12.08
N HIS A 74 12.94 11.98 11.18
CA HIS A 74 14.14 11.81 10.35
C HIS A 74 13.90 12.46 8.99
N LEU A 75 14.82 13.32 8.59
CA LEU A 75 14.86 14.07 7.34
C LEU A 75 15.89 13.42 6.41
N THR A 76 15.63 12.18 6.02
CA THR A 76 16.49 11.43 5.09
C THR A 76 15.70 11.13 3.81
N SER A 77 16.34 11.34 2.66
CA SER A 77 15.74 11.11 1.33
C SER A 77 15.92 9.68 0.80
N GLN A 78 16.90 8.93 1.34
CA GLN A 78 17.27 7.58 0.89
C GLN A 78 16.70 6.47 1.76
N ASP A 79 16.34 5.33 1.17
CA ASP A 79 16.00 4.13 1.94
C ASP A 79 17.26 3.59 2.64
N ASP A 80 17.10 2.93 3.78
CA ASP A 80 18.16 2.60 4.76
C ASP A 80 19.24 1.60 4.25
N THR A 81 19.44 1.48 2.93
CA THR A 81 20.36 0.56 2.26
C THR A 81 21.73 1.16 1.95
N GLU A 82 21.87 2.48 1.90
CA GLU A 82 23.14 3.15 1.61
C GLU A 82 23.68 3.84 2.88
N LEU A 83 24.76 3.27 3.44
CA LEU A 83 25.54 3.86 4.54
C LEU A 83 26.47 4.98 4.03
N GLN A 84 26.01 5.86 3.14
CA GLN A 84 26.73 7.11 2.93
C GLN A 84 26.36 8.02 4.11
N ALA A 85 27.29 8.11 5.06
CA ALA A 85 27.13 8.68 6.40
C ALA A 85 26.76 10.17 6.45
N ASP A 86 26.46 10.80 5.32
CA ASP A 86 26.63 12.25 5.17
C ASP A 86 25.30 13.04 5.19
N ASP A 87 24.13 12.38 5.15
CA ASP A 87 22.83 13.09 5.06
C ASP A 87 21.68 12.51 5.92
N ASP A 88 21.98 11.94 7.10
CA ASP A 88 20.95 11.54 8.08
C ASP A 88 20.70 12.66 9.10
N TYR A 89 19.71 13.52 8.84
CA TYR A 89 19.30 14.57 9.78
C TYR A 89 18.10 14.11 10.62
N GLY A 90 18.17 14.33 11.92
CA GLY A 90 17.07 14.08 12.86
C GLY A 90 16.66 15.35 13.56
N VAL A 91 15.35 15.63 13.61
CA VAL A 91 14.78 16.71 14.43
C VAL A 91 14.07 16.06 15.61
N TRP A 92 14.55 16.37 16.82
CA TRP A 92 13.83 16.11 18.07
C TRP A 92 13.20 17.42 18.53
N THR A 93 11.90 17.41 18.79
CA THR A 93 11.23 18.54 19.44
C THR A 93 10.10 18.06 20.37
N ASP A 94 9.85 18.85 21.41
CA ASP A 94 8.73 18.74 22.34
C ASP A 94 7.79 19.96 22.24
N MET A 95 7.94 20.77 21.18
CA MET A 95 7.07 21.92 20.92
C MET A 95 5.59 21.46 20.86
N PRO A 96 4.73 21.90 21.80
CA PRO A 96 3.39 21.34 21.97
C PRO A 96 2.54 21.40 20.71
N GLU A 97 2.58 22.52 19.99
CA GLU A 97 1.81 22.73 18.77
C GLU A 97 2.24 21.77 17.66
N PHE A 98 3.55 21.51 17.56
CA PHE A 98 4.08 20.60 16.56
C PHE A 98 3.74 19.15 16.88
N VAL A 99 3.89 18.75 18.15
CA VAL A 99 3.54 17.40 18.63
C VAL A 99 2.04 17.13 18.45
N GLU A 100 1.18 18.08 18.79
CA GLU A 100 -0.27 17.94 18.62
C GLU A 100 -0.66 17.83 17.14
N LEU A 101 -0.12 18.70 16.28
CA LEU A 101 -0.42 18.71 14.84
C LEU A 101 -0.02 17.38 14.18
N THR A 102 1.20 16.92 14.44
CA THR A 102 1.74 15.68 13.86
C THR A 102 1.08 14.42 14.45
N GLY A 103 0.70 14.46 15.73
CA GLY A 103 -0.10 13.42 16.37
C GLY A 103 -1.47 13.26 15.70
N LYS A 104 -2.20 14.37 15.53
CA LYS A 104 -3.48 14.40 14.79
C LYS A 104 -3.32 13.93 13.35
N PHE A 105 -2.24 14.32 12.68
CA PHE A 105 -1.93 13.83 11.33
C PHE A 105 -1.74 12.30 11.33
N PHE A 106 -0.97 11.77 12.27
CA PHE A 106 -0.74 10.33 12.39
C PHE A 106 -2.03 9.57 12.68
N ASP A 107 -2.87 10.03 13.61
CA ASP A 107 -4.12 9.35 13.96
C ASP A 107 -5.11 9.33 12.78
N ASN A 108 -5.28 10.46 12.09
CA ASN A 108 -6.10 10.55 10.87
C ASN A 108 -5.61 9.64 9.75
N LEU A 109 -4.28 9.53 9.60
CA LEU A 109 -3.68 8.61 8.65
C LEU A 109 -3.92 7.16 9.08
N TRP A 110 -3.64 6.85 10.35
CA TRP A 110 -3.69 5.51 10.94
C TRP A 110 -5.01 4.83 10.65
N GLU A 111 -6.13 5.50 10.90
CA GLU A 111 -7.48 4.97 10.70
C GLU A 111 -7.75 4.51 9.26
N LYS A 112 -7.13 5.18 8.28
CA LYS A 112 -7.31 4.91 6.84
C LYS A 112 -6.36 3.83 6.31
N LEU A 113 -5.33 3.46 7.07
CA LEU A 113 -4.36 2.45 6.64
C LEU A 113 -4.93 1.04 6.80
N SER A 114 -4.66 0.18 5.81
CA SER A 114 -4.98 -1.24 5.91
C SER A 114 -4.11 -1.94 6.95
N THR A 115 -4.67 -2.89 7.66
CA THR A 115 -3.96 -3.73 8.63
C THR A 115 -2.89 -4.60 7.99
N HIS A 116 -1.90 -5.05 8.77
CA HIS A 116 -0.92 -6.03 8.29
C HIS A 116 -1.58 -7.31 7.76
N HIS A 117 -2.71 -7.73 8.35
CA HIS A 117 -3.45 -8.91 7.93
C HIS A 117 -4.04 -8.75 6.52
N GLU A 118 -4.75 -7.65 6.27
CA GLU A 118 -5.31 -7.33 4.95
C GLU A 118 -4.20 -7.25 3.90
N ARG A 119 -3.07 -6.60 4.24
CA ARG A 119 -1.93 -6.49 3.34
C ARG A 119 -1.28 -7.84 3.05
N ARG A 120 -1.17 -8.73 4.04
CA ARG A 120 -0.66 -10.10 3.85
C ARG A 120 -1.53 -10.89 2.88
N LEU A 121 -2.86 -10.74 2.98
CA LEU A 121 -3.79 -11.34 2.03
C LEU A 121 -3.60 -10.77 0.62
N GLN A 122 -3.47 -9.44 0.48
CA GLN A 122 -3.18 -8.82 -0.82
C GLN A 122 -1.87 -9.32 -1.44
N ILE A 123 -0.82 -9.50 -0.65
CA ILE A 123 0.46 -10.03 -1.12
C ILE A 123 0.32 -11.48 -1.61
N LYS A 124 -0.44 -12.31 -0.88
CA LYS A 124 -0.66 -13.73 -1.21
C LYS A 124 -1.57 -13.92 -2.42
N PHE A 125 -2.69 -13.19 -2.48
CA PHE A 125 -3.73 -13.36 -3.48
C PHE A 125 -3.63 -12.40 -4.66
N GLY A 126 -3.12 -11.18 -4.47
CA GLY A 126 -2.95 -10.20 -5.54
C GLY A 126 -2.03 -10.70 -6.65
N LEU A 127 -1.00 -11.48 -6.30
CA LEU A 127 -0.16 -12.16 -7.29
C LEU A 127 -0.95 -13.22 -8.09
N ARG A 128 -1.80 -14.00 -7.41
CA ARG A 128 -2.63 -15.02 -8.06
C ARG A 128 -3.67 -14.39 -8.99
N LEU A 129 -4.31 -13.30 -8.57
CA LEU A 129 -5.32 -12.62 -9.38
C LEU A 129 -4.70 -12.01 -10.65
N ARG A 130 -3.53 -11.36 -10.54
CA ARG A 130 -2.80 -10.86 -11.71
C ARG A 130 -2.43 -11.98 -12.70
N LEU A 131 -1.91 -13.10 -12.19
CA LEU A 131 -1.57 -14.25 -13.03
C LEU A 131 -2.80 -14.83 -13.73
N LEU A 132 -3.93 -14.92 -13.02
CA LEU A 132 -5.18 -15.46 -13.58
C LEU A 132 -5.76 -14.53 -14.64
N VAL A 133 -5.73 -13.21 -14.43
CA VAL A 133 -6.14 -12.22 -15.44
C VAL A 133 -5.25 -12.31 -16.68
N VAL A 134 -3.93 -12.40 -16.51
CA VAL A 134 -2.99 -12.56 -17.63
C VAL A 134 -3.24 -13.88 -18.37
N ALA A 135 -3.41 -15.00 -17.65
CA ALA A 135 -3.70 -16.29 -18.26
C ALA A 135 -5.03 -16.27 -19.05
N LEU A 136 -6.08 -15.67 -18.48
CA LEU A 136 -7.38 -15.50 -19.15
C LEU A 136 -7.22 -14.67 -20.42
N TYR A 137 -6.42 -13.61 -20.36
CA TYR A 137 -6.12 -12.77 -21.52
C TYR A 137 -5.42 -13.56 -22.64
N PHE A 138 -4.45 -14.41 -22.31
CA PHE A 138 -3.81 -15.30 -23.29
C PHE A 138 -4.79 -16.34 -23.88
N VAL A 139 -5.68 -16.92 -23.07
CA VAL A 139 -6.71 -17.86 -23.55
C VAL A 139 -7.66 -17.16 -24.52
N ILE A 140 -8.10 -15.94 -24.21
CA ILE A 140 -8.94 -15.13 -25.09
C ILE A 140 -8.21 -14.83 -26.40
N ILE A 141 -6.96 -14.36 -26.35
CA ILE A 141 -6.16 -14.07 -27.55
C ILE A 141 -5.97 -15.33 -28.40
N ALA A 142 -5.59 -16.45 -27.80
CA ALA A 142 -5.39 -17.71 -28.53
C ALA A 142 -6.70 -18.22 -29.17
N GLY A 143 -7.83 -18.06 -28.47
CA GLY A 143 -9.16 -18.36 -29.00
C GLY A 143 -9.52 -17.48 -30.19
N VAL A 144 -9.27 -16.17 -30.08
CA VAL A 144 -9.46 -15.22 -31.18
C VAL A 144 -8.56 -15.58 -32.37
N ILE A 145 -7.26 -15.85 -32.17
CA ILE A 145 -6.34 -16.24 -33.26
C ILE A 145 -6.79 -17.54 -33.94
N ARG A 146 -7.22 -18.56 -33.17
CA ARG A 146 -7.77 -19.79 -33.76
C ARG A 146 -9.02 -19.53 -34.59
N LEU A 147 -9.90 -18.64 -34.12
CA LEU A 147 -11.08 -18.22 -34.86
C LEU A 147 -10.68 -17.47 -36.15
N MET A 148 -9.69 -16.58 -36.09
CA MET A 148 -9.14 -15.88 -37.26
C MET A 148 -8.59 -16.85 -38.31
N LEU A 149 -7.85 -17.88 -37.88
CA LEU A 149 -7.28 -18.87 -38.78
C LEU A 149 -8.33 -19.81 -39.40
N ALA A 150 -9.50 -19.95 -38.77
CA ALA A 150 -10.60 -20.80 -39.23
C ALA A 150 -11.61 -20.06 -40.13
N MET A 151 -11.56 -18.73 -40.22
CA MET A 151 -12.54 -17.90 -40.92
C MET A 151 -12.01 -17.37 -42.25
N SER A 152 -12.91 -17.21 -43.22
CA SER A 152 -12.67 -16.44 -44.45
C SER A 152 -12.39 -14.97 -44.10
N MET A 153 -11.54 -14.29 -44.89
CA MET A 153 -11.19 -12.86 -44.73
C MET A 153 -12.41 -11.93 -44.62
N SER A 154 -13.54 -12.29 -45.24
CA SER A 154 -14.80 -11.54 -45.15
C SER A 154 -15.40 -11.56 -43.75
N ASP A 155 -15.40 -12.71 -43.09
CA ASP A 155 -16.14 -12.95 -41.87
C ASP A 155 -15.37 -12.40 -40.66
N TYR A 156 -14.04 -12.38 -40.77
CA TYR A 156 -13.15 -11.77 -39.79
C TYR A 156 -13.38 -10.25 -39.67
N LEU A 157 -13.51 -9.55 -40.79
CA LEU A 157 -13.74 -8.11 -40.81
C LEU A 157 -15.06 -7.75 -40.11
N THR A 158 -16.11 -8.55 -40.35
CA THR A 158 -17.42 -8.38 -39.70
C THR A 158 -17.34 -8.61 -38.20
N ALA A 159 -16.65 -9.66 -37.76
CA ALA A 159 -16.48 -9.96 -36.33
C ALA A 159 -15.70 -8.87 -35.58
N VAL A 160 -14.64 -8.33 -36.18
CA VAL A 160 -13.86 -7.22 -35.59
C VAL A 160 -14.67 -5.94 -35.52
N LEU A 161 -15.43 -5.60 -36.57
CA LEU A 161 -16.31 -4.43 -36.58
C LEU A 161 -17.42 -4.54 -35.52
N CYS A 162 -18.02 -5.71 -35.36
CA CYS A 162 -19.00 -5.96 -34.29
C CYS A 162 -18.37 -5.84 -32.89
N GLY A 163 -17.16 -6.36 -32.68
CA GLY A 163 -16.44 -6.26 -31.41
C GLY A 163 -16.09 -4.82 -31.04
N LEU A 164 -15.57 -4.05 -32.00
CA LEU A 164 -15.27 -2.62 -31.81
C LEU A 164 -16.54 -1.80 -31.55
N ALA A 165 -17.64 -2.07 -32.27
CA ALA A 165 -18.92 -1.41 -32.03
C ALA A 165 -19.45 -1.69 -30.62
N ALA A 166 -19.32 -2.92 -30.12
CA ALA A 166 -19.73 -3.27 -28.76
C ALA A 166 -18.89 -2.57 -27.68
N ILE A 167 -17.57 -2.45 -27.88
CA ILE A 167 -16.67 -1.73 -26.96
C ILE A 167 -17.00 -0.23 -26.95
N VAL A 168 -17.24 0.37 -28.11
CA VAL A 168 -17.64 1.78 -28.24
C VAL A 168 -19.00 2.02 -27.58
N LEU A 169 -19.99 1.15 -27.78
CA LEU A 169 -21.29 1.21 -27.12
C LEU A 169 -21.18 1.05 -25.59
N TYR A 170 -20.32 0.15 -25.11
CA TYR A 170 -20.06 -0.03 -23.68
C TYR A 170 -19.37 1.20 -23.06
N ALA A 171 -18.38 1.77 -23.74
CA ALA A 171 -17.67 2.97 -23.29
C ALA A 171 -18.58 4.21 -23.27
N LEU A 172 -19.48 4.34 -24.26
CA LEU A 172 -20.48 5.42 -24.31
C LEU A 172 -21.57 5.24 -23.25
N GLY A 173 -22.04 4.02 -23.00
CA GLY A 173 -23.02 3.70 -21.96
C GLY A 173 -22.48 3.84 -20.53
N ALA A 174 -21.21 3.48 -20.31
CA ALA A 174 -20.54 3.63 -19.01
C ALA A 174 -20.31 5.10 -18.62
N ASN A 175 -20.14 5.98 -19.61
CA ASN A 175 -20.06 7.44 -19.38
C ASN A 175 -21.43 8.08 -19.09
N GLY A 176 -22.54 7.47 -19.53
CA GLY A 176 -23.90 7.90 -19.19
C GLY A 176 -24.29 7.64 -17.74
N LEU A 177 -23.84 6.53 -17.13
CA LEU A 177 -24.14 6.24 -15.72
C LEU A 177 -23.35 7.10 -14.71
N ARG A 178 -22.17 7.61 -15.09
CA ARG A 178 -21.39 8.50 -14.22
C ARG A 178 -22.04 9.88 -14.02
N PHE A 179 -22.94 10.30 -14.92
CA PHE A 179 -23.64 11.58 -14.80
C PHE A 179 -24.85 11.55 -13.85
N LEU A 180 -25.40 10.37 -13.56
CA LEU A 180 -26.63 10.23 -12.74
C LEU A 180 -26.39 9.88 -11.27
N VAL A 181 -25.20 9.40 -10.89
CA VAL A 181 -24.89 9.01 -9.50
C VAL A 181 -24.11 10.12 -8.74
N GLY A 182 -23.71 11.20 -9.42
CA GLY A 182 -22.86 12.27 -8.87
C GLY A 182 -23.54 13.49 -8.22
N ARG A 183 -24.87 13.51 -8.04
CA ARG A 183 -25.56 14.61 -7.33
C ARG A 183 -26.66 14.08 -6.40
N SER A 184 -26.28 13.58 -5.23
CA SER A 184 -27.19 13.44 -4.10
C SER A 184 -26.38 13.27 -2.82
N LYS A 185 -25.93 14.41 -2.27
CA LYS A 185 -25.76 14.73 -0.83
C LYS A 185 -24.94 16.01 -0.69
N LEU A 186 -25.64 17.14 -0.84
CA LEU A 186 -25.31 18.41 -0.23
C LEU A 186 -26.62 18.94 0.37
N LYS A 187 -26.79 18.69 1.66
CA LYS A 187 -27.42 19.52 2.69
C LYS A 187 -27.27 18.80 4.02
#